data_AF-A0A826GRM2-F1
#
_entry.id   AF-A0A826GRM2-F1
#
_cell.length_a   1.000
_cell.length_b   1.000
_cell.length_c   1.000
_cell.angle_alpha   90.00
_cell.angle_beta   90.00
_cell.angle_gamma   90.00
#
_symmetry.space_group_name_H-M   'P 1'
#
loop_
_entity.id
_entity.type
_entity.pdbx_description
1 polymer ?
#
loop_
_entity_poly.entity_id
_entity_poly.type
_entity_poly.pdbx_seq_one_letter_code
_entity_poly.pdbx_strand_id
1 'polypeptide(L)'
;MKSIYALLFLFINLSLLANNISKKDLEILLKIAQTMNKECKNFIEKNPIQFLKEIKPLVDAEKNNLLTLINKKIPIPENYKIPDLVNIDDFKDLKNLGAKTIKVRKILIEDLIRLIKDAKKFGIEIKIKSAYRTQEYQKFLFDYNVKTYGRKVAETQSAIPGHSQHHMGTAIDFINIDDNLLNTKEGKWLYENSLKYGFSISYPKGFETETGYKAEPWHYLYIGPKPCFIQKKYFNNLQHKLFEFWNQNKTNLINLIEKYAN
;
A
#
# COMPACT_ATOMS: atom_id res chain seq x y z
N MET A 1 -48.50 8.85 -31.32
CA MET A 1 -47.31 9.08 -30.47
C MET A 1 -47.24 8.03 -29.38
N LYS A 2 -46.64 6.87 -29.70
CA LYS A 2 -46.30 5.79 -28.76
C LYS A 2 -44.80 5.56 -28.88
N SER A 3 -44.15 5.19 -27.78
CA SER A 3 -42.78 4.66 -27.71
C SER A 3 -41.63 5.67 -27.71
N ILE A 4 -41.33 6.23 -26.53
CA ILE A 4 -39.94 6.65 -26.17
C ILE A 4 -39.59 6.25 -24.71
N TYR A 5 -40.57 6.09 -23.80
CA TYR A 5 -40.27 5.82 -22.38
C TYR A 5 -40.01 4.35 -22.00
N ALA A 6 -40.06 3.40 -22.93
CA ALA A 6 -39.88 1.97 -22.61
C ALA A 6 -38.42 1.46 -22.73
N LEU A 7 -37.49 2.23 -23.31
CA LEU A 7 -36.11 1.77 -23.53
C LEU A 7 -35.13 2.14 -22.40
N LEU A 8 -35.42 3.14 -21.55
CA LEU A 8 -34.51 3.49 -20.45
C LEU A 8 -34.66 2.59 -19.22
N PHE A 9 -35.82 1.97 -19.01
CA PHE A 9 -36.04 1.04 -17.89
C PHE A 9 -35.65 -0.42 -18.20
N LEU A 10 -35.52 -0.77 -19.48
CA LEU A 10 -35.18 -2.14 -19.88
C LEU A 10 -33.66 -2.43 -19.77
N PHE A 11 -32.80 -1.42 -19.98
CA PHE A 11 -31.34 -1.58 -19.83
C PHE A 11 -30.89 -1.68 -18.36
N ILE A 12 -31.67 -1.14 -17.42
CA ILE A 12 -31.39 -1.28 -15.98
C ILE A 12 -31.65 -2.73 -15.53
N ASN A 13 -32.67 -3.40 -16.09
CA ASN A 13 -33.02 -4.77 -15.68
C ASN A 13 -32.17 -5.88 -16.31
N LEU A 14 -31.62 -5.70 -17.51
CA LEU A 14 -30.80 -6.75 -18.15
C LEU A 14 -29.38 -6.88 -17.57
N SER A 15 -28.85 -5.85 -16.90
CA SER A 15 -27.56 -5.94 -16.18
C SER A 15 -27.72 -6.44 -14.73
N LEU A 16 -28.91 -6.29 -14.13
CA LEU A 16 -29.25 -6.83 -12.82
C LEU A 16 -29.42 -8.36 -12.84
N LEU A 17 -29.77 -8.96 -13.99
CA LEU A 17 -29.98 -10.40 -14.13
C LEU A 17 -28.69 -11.23 -14.22
N ALA A 18 -27.51 -10.61 -14.31
CA ALA A 18 -26.22 -11.31 -14.40
C ALA A 18 -25.40 -11.30 -13.09
N ASN A 19 -25.87 -10.61 -12.04
CA ASN A 19 -25.17 -10.50 -10.77
C ASN A 19 -26.05 -11.04 -9.64
N ASN A 20 -25.71 -12.22 -9.09
CA ASN A 20 -26.38 -12.84 -7.94
C ASN A 20 -26.24 -12.04 -6.61
N ILE A 21 -26.00 -10.72 -6.67
CA ILE A 21 -25.87 -9.84 -5.51
C ILE A 21 -27.25 -9.31 -5.11
N SER A 22 -27.57 -9.34 -3.81
CA SER A 22 -28.86 -8.80 -3.33
C SER A 22 -28.93 -7.28 -3.53
N LYS A 23 -30.13 -6.74 -3.77
CA LYS A 23 -30.33 -5.28 -3.93
C LYS A 23 -29.73 -4.48 -2.77
N LYS A 24 -29.95 -4.93 -1.52
CA LYS A 24 -29.41 -4.30 -0.30
C LYS A 24 -27.88 -4.28 -0.29
N ASP A 25 -27.25 -5.38 -0.67
CA ASP A 25 -25.78 -5.49 -0.67
C ASP A 25 -25.15 -4.69 -1.82
N LEU A 26 -25.84 -4.61 -2.97
CA LEU A 26 -25.45 -3.74 -4.06
C LEU A 26 -25.50 -2.26 -3.65
N GLU A 27 -26.57 -1.82 -2.98
CA GLU A 27 -26.67 -0.45 -2.46
C GLU A 27 -25.52 -0.09 -1.51
N ILE A 28 -25.14 -1.02 -0.62
CA ILE A 28 -23.96 -0.86 0.25
C ILE A 28 -22.69 -0.70 -0.58
N LEU A 29 -22.46 -1.60 -1.54
CA LEU A 29 -21.26 -1.58 -2.37
C LEU A 29 -21.17 -0.30 -3.22
N LEU A 30 -22.29 0.16 -3.78
CA LEU A 30 -22.35 1.40 -4.56
C LEU A 30 -22.09 2.63 -3.69
N LYS A 31 -22.59 2.66 -2.46
CA LYS A 31 -22.26 3.71 -1.50
C LYS A 31 -20.77 3.76 -1.19
N ILE A 32 -20.13 2.60 -1.02
CA ILE A 32 -18.67 2.49 -0.82
C ILE A 32 -17.92 3.02 -2.06
N ALA A 33 -18.36 2.63 -3.26
CA ALA A 33 -17.73 3.04 -4.52
C ALA A 33 -17.80 4.56 -4.78
N GLN A 34 -18.71 5.31 -4.13
CA GLN A 34 -18.83 6.76 -4.33
C GLN A 34 -17.55 7.53 -4.01
N THR A 35 -16.67 7.01 -3.16
CA THR A 35 -15.37 7.62 -2.83
C THR A 35 -14.28 7.34 -3.88
N MET A 36 -14.52 6.40 -4.81
CA MET A 36 -13.57 6.02 -5.85
C MET A 36 -13.69 6.92 -7.10
N ASN A 37 -12.80 6.75 -8.08
CA ASN A 37 -12.91 7.46 -9.35
C ASN A 37 -14.10 6.96 -10.19
N LYS A 38 -14.52 7.76 -11.19
CA LYS A 38 -15.69 7.50 -12.03
C LYS A 38 -15.60 6.15 -12.77
N GLU A 39 -14.42 5.79 -13.25
CA GLU A 39 -14.21 4.52 -13.97
C GLU A 39 -14.43 3.31 -13.07
N CYS A 40 -13.90 3.37 -11.84
CA CYS A 40 -14.09 2.33 -10.82
C CYS A 40 -15.58 2.19 -10.45
N LYS A 41 -16.30 3.30 -10.25
CA LYS A 41 -17.75 3.28 -9.99
C LYS A 41 -18.50 2.55 -11.10
N ASN A 42 -18.27 2.96 -12.35
CA ASN A 42 -18.91 2.34 -13.51
C ASN A 42 -18.58 0.84 -13.63
N PHE A 43 -17.35 0.44 -13.29
CA PHE A 43 -16.96 -0.97 -13.28
C PHE A 43 -17.70 -1.75 -12.19
N ILE A 44 -17.77 -1.21 -10.97
CA ILE A 44 -18.44 -1.84 -9.81
C ILE A 44 -19.94 -1.95 -10.05
N GLU A 45 -20.57 -0.95 -10.64
CA GLU A 45 -22.00 -0.98 -11.02
C GLU A 45 -22.31 -2.12 -11.98
N LYS A 46 -21.43 -2.35 -12.98
CA LYS A 46 -21.62 -3.39 -13.99
C LYS A 46 -21.17 -4.77 -13.51
N ASN A 47 -20.15 -4.84 -12.67
CA ASN A 47 -19.45 -6.08 -12.28
C ASN A 47 -19.18 -6.16 -10.76
N PRO A 48 -20.20 -6.04 -9.89
CA PRO A 48 -20.02 -5.96 -8.44
C PRO A 48 -19.33 -7.20 -7.85
N ILE A 49 -19.74 -8.40 -8.28
CA ILE A 49 -19.15 -9.66 -7.79
C ILE A 49 -17.71 -9.81 -8.26
N GLN A 50 -17.40 -9.41 -9.50
CA GLN A 50 -16.03 -9.44 -10.01
C GLN A 50 -15.13 -8.50 -9.22
N PHE A 51 -15.60 -7.28 -8.90
CA PHE A 51 -14.87 -6.38 -8.02
C PHE A 51 -14.56 -7.03 -6.67
N LEU A 52 -15.57 -7.63 -6.01
CA LEU A 52 -15.39 -8.33 -4.73
C LEU A 52 -14.36 -9.47 -4.82
N LYS A 53 -14.39 -10.25 -5.90
CA LYS A 53 -13.38 -11.30 -6.17
C LYS A 53 -11.98 -10.72 -6.32
N GLU A 54 -11.85 -9.60 -7.02
CA GLU A 54 -10.55 -8.96 -7.24
C GLU A 54 -9.97 -8.32 -5.99
N ILE A 55 -10.79 -7.79 -5.09
CA ILE A 55 -10.32 -7.19 -3.82
C ILE A 55 -10.21 -8.21 -2.67
N LYS A 56 -10.71 -9.44 -2.84
CA LYS A 56 -10.60 -10.53 -1.85
C LYS A 56 -9.19 -10.68 -1.24
N PRO A 57 -8.08 -10.56 -2.01
CA PRO A 57 -6.73 -10.64 -1.43
C PRO A 57 -6.43 -9.61 -0.34
N LEU A 58 -7.15 -8.48 -0.27
CA LEU A 58 -6.99 -7.50 0.80
C LEU A 58 -7.38 -8.08 2.17
N VAL A 59 -8.26 -9.08 2.23
CA VAL A 59 -8.64 -9.73 3.49
C VAL A 59 -7.45 -10.45 4.13
N ASP A 60 -6.64 -11.14 3.32
CA ASP A 60 -5.43 -11.82 3.80
C ASP A 60 -4.34 -10.81 4.20
N ALA A 61 -4.19 -9.74 3.41
CA ALA A 61 -3.29 -8.64 3.75
C ALA A 61 -3.67 -7.95 5.08
N GLU A 62 -4.98 -7.74 5.33
CA GLU A 62 -5.50 -7.21 6.59
C GLU A 62 -5.17 -8.15 7.77
N LYS A 63 -5.42 -9.46 7.63
CA LYS A 63 -5.12 -10.46 8.67
C LYS A 63 -3.63 -10.47 9.05
N ASN A 64 -2.76 -10.09 8.11
CA ASN A 64 -1.32 -9.99 8.31
C ASN A 64 -0.85 -8.58 8.69
N ASN A 65 -1.76 -7.64 8.98
CA ASN A 65 -1.47 -6.24 9.32
C ASN A 65 -0.65 -5.49 8.26
N LEU A 66 -0.88 -5.80 6.98
CA LEU A 66 -0.19 -5.15 5.85
C LEU A 66 -0.92 -3.91 5.33
N LEU A 67 -2.17 -3.69 5.75
CA LEU A 67 -3.02 -2.55 5.35
C LEU A 67 -3.30 -1.59 6.52
N THR A 68 -2.52 -1.67 7.60
CA THR A 68 -2.65 -0.79 8.76
C THR A 68 -2.33 0.66 8.36
N LEU A 69 -3.31 1.54 8.49
CA LEU A 69 -3.15 2.96 8.16
C LEU A 69 -2.35 3.67 9.26
N ILE A 70 -1.12 4.08 8.92
CA ILE A 70 -0.26 4.92 9.75
C ILE A 70 0.11 6.15 8.93
N ASN A 71 -0.09 7.34 9.50
CA ASN A 71 0.22 8.61 8.84
C ASN A 71 0.49 9.70 9.90
N LYS A 72 0.57 10.97 9.49
CA LYS A 72 0.81 12.10 10.41
C LYS A 72 -0.22 12.24 11.55
N LYS A 73 -1.43 11.72 11.36
CA LYS A 73 -2.56 11.84 12.31
C LYS A 73 -2.86 10.55 13.06
N ILE A 74 -2.61 9.40 12.42
CA ILE A 74 -2.94 8.08 12.94
C ILE A 74 -1.63 7.37 13.32
N PRO A 75 -1.39 7.14 14.63
CA PRO A 75 -0.22 6.40 15.07
C PRO A 75 -0.37 4.90 14.79
N ILE A 76 0.73 4.17 14.93
CA ILE A 76 0.71 2.73 15.10
C ILE A 76 -0.20 2.36 16.29
N PRO A 77 -0.96 1.25 16.23
CA PRO A 77 -1.78 0.81 17.36
C PRO A 77 -0.93 0.64 18.63
N GLU A 78 -1.41 1.15 19.77
CA GLU A 78 -0.65 1.24 21.04
C GLU A 78 -0.03 -0.10 21.48
N ASN A 79 -0.68 -1.21 21.17
CA ASN A 79 -0.25 -2.56 21.55
C ASN A 79 0.21 -3.40 20.35
N TYR A 80 0.60 -2.76 19.24
CA TYR A 80 1.08 -3.49 18.07
C TYR A 80 2.38 -4.24 18.39
N LYS A 81 2.29 -5.57 18.42
CA LYS A 81 3.44 -6.47 18.54
C LYS A 81 3.84 -6.95 17.16
N ILE A 82 5.09 -6.71 16.79
CA ILE A 82 5.65 -7.21 15.52
C ILE A 82 5.89 -8.71 15.70
N PRO A 83 5.19 -9.57 14.93
CA PRO A 83 5.12 -10.98 15.27
C PRO A 83 6.35 -11.77 14.82
N ASP A 84 7.03 -11.34 13.76
CA ASP A 84 7.93 -12.18 12.97
C ASP A 84 9.17 -11.43 12.45
N LEU A 85 9.78 -10.60 13.29
CA LEU A 85 10.95 -9.81 12.90
C LEU A 85 12.20 -10.69 12.75
N VAL A 86 12.85 -10.63 11.58
CA VAL A 86 14.07 -11.39 11.24
C VAL A 86 15.17 -10.47 10.73
N ASN A 87 16.44 -10.88 10.90
CA ASN A 87 17.57 -10.16 10.31
C ASN A 87 17.74 -10.59 8.84
N ILE A 88 17.88 -9.64 7.91
CA ILE A 88 18.03 -9.98 6.50
C ILE A 88 19.34 -10.72 6.22
N ASP A 89 20.38 -10.51 7.02
CA ASP A 89 21.69 -11.13 6.84
C ASP A 89 21.70 -12.63 7.20
N ASP A 90 20.64 -13.13 7.83
CA ASP A 90 20.41 -14.56 8.08
C ASP A 90 20.07 -15.32 6.79
N PHE A 91 19.68 -14.60 5.72
CA PHE A 91 19.29 -15.17 4.44
C PHE A 91 20.41 -15.00 3.41
N LYS A 92 20.89 -16.12 2.85
CA LYS A 92 22.01 -16.16 1.89
C LYS A 92 21.86 -15.16 0.74
N ASP A 93 20.65 -15.05 0.18
CA ASP A 93 20.35 -14.18 -0.96
C ASP A 93 20.23 -12.69 -0.61
N LEU A 94 20.11 -12.35 0.68
CA LEU A 94 19.97 -10.98 1.17
C LEU A 94 21.20 -10.48 1.96
N LYS A 95 22.25 -11.31 2.03
CA LYS A 95 23.45 -11.01 2.78
C LYS A 95 24.20 -9.81 2.19
N ASN A 96 24.68 -8.91 3.05
CA ASN A 96 25.47 -7.73 2.68
C ASN A 96 24.72 -6.72 1.77
N LEU A 97 23.38 -6.68 1.86
CA LEU A 97 22.58 -5.66 1.19
C LEU A 97 22.50 -4.35 1.98
N GLY A 98 22.83 -4.35 3.27
CA GLY A 98 22.77 -3.19 4.14
C GLY A 98 23.58 -3.37 5.43
N ALA A 99 23.26 -2.57 6.46
CA ALA A 99 23.85 -2.74 7.78
C ALA A 99 23.51 -4.11 8.39
N LYS A 100 24.39 -4.63 9.25
CA LYS A 100 24.22 -5.94 9.92
C LYS A 100 23.00 -6.02 10.84
N THR A 101 22.41 -4.88 11.17
CA THR A 101 21.27 -4.75 12.08
C THR A 101 19.93 -4.59 11.37
N ILE A 102 19.90 -4.65 10.03
CA ILE A 102 18.66 -4.49 9.26
C ILE A 102 17.72 -5.65 9.55
N LYS A 103 16.55 -5.30 10.08
CA LYS A 103 15.49 -6.25 10.39
C LYS A 103 14.21 -5.92 9.64
N VAL A 104 13.47 -6.95 9.24
CA VAL A 104 12.19 -6.87 8.53
C VAL A 104 11.25 -7.97 9.02
N ARG A 105 9.95 -7.85 8.77
CA ARG A 105 9.01 -8.95 9.00
C ARG A 105 9.29 -10.10 8.04
N LYS A 106 9.20 -11.35 8.51
CA LYS A 106 9.49 -12.55 7.73
C LYS A 106 8.59 -12.66 6.48
N ILE A 107 7.36 -12.19 6.56
CA ILE A 107 6.37 -12.25 5.45
C ILE A 107 6.84 -11.64 4.12
N LEU A 108 7.81 -10.71 4.13
CA LEU A 108 8.31 -10.07 2.90
C LEU A 108 9.59 -10.71 2.34
N ILE A 109 10.19 -11.68 3.03
CA ILE A 109 11.53 -12.19 2.70
C ILE A 109 11.58 -12.85 1.32
N GLU A 110 10.63 -13.71 1.00
CA GLU A 110 10.62 -14.40 -0.30
C GLU A 110 10.49 -13.41 -1.44
N ASP A 111 9.61 -12.43 -1.29
CA ASP A 111 9.38 -11.39 -2.29
C ASP A 111 10.57 -10.43 -2.41
N LEU A 112 11.23 -10.10 -1.30
CA LEU A 112 12.47 -9.35 -1.31
C LEU A 112 13.58 -10.13 -2.04
N ILE A 113 13.73 -11.43 -1.79
CA ILE A 113 14.69 -12.28 -2.52
C ILE A 113 14.39 -12.27 -4.03
N ARG A 114 13.12 -12.39 -4.41
CA ARG A 114 12.71 -12.32 -5.83
C ARG A 114 13.07 -10.96 -6.44
N LEU A 115 12.82 -9.87 -5.73
CA LEU A 115 13.18 -8.51 -6.17
C LEU A 115 14.67 -8.37 -6.42
N ILE A 116 15.50 -8.78 -5.45
CA ILE A 116 16.96 -8.67 -5.53
C ILE A 116 17.52 -9.55 -6.66
N LYS A 117 17.04 -10.79 -6.79
CA LYS A 117 17.49 -11.71 -7.85
C LYS A 117 17.15 -11.19 -9.23
N ASP A 118 15.95 -10.67 -9.43
CA ASP A 118 15.54 -10.16 -10.72
C ASP A 118 16.24 -8.85 -11.06
N ALA A 119 16.47 -7.95 -10.09
CA ALA A 119 17.28 -6.74 -10.30
C ALA A 119 18.68 -7.11 -10.82
N LYS A 120 19.31 -8.11 -10.21
CA LYS A 120 20.65 -8.58 -10.58
C LYS A 120 20.72 -9.06 -12.04
N LYS A 121 19.65 -9.64 -12.59
CA LYS A 121 19.60 -10.05 -14.01
C LYS A 121 19.74 -8.87 -14.97
N PHE A 122 19.40 -7.66 -14.54
CA PHE A 122 19.56 -6.42 -15.30
C PHE A 122 20.83 -5.63 -14.91
N GLY A 123 21.76 -6.24 -14.16
CA GLY A 123 22.97 -5.55 -13.69
C GLY A 123 22.67 -4.40 -12.72
N ILE A 124 21.58 -4.53 -11.96
CA ILE A 124 21.11 -3.55 -10.98
C ILE A 124 21.39 -4.08 -9.58
N GLU A 125 22.08 -3.27 -8.79
CA GLU A 125 22.36 -3.56 -7.40
C GLU A 125 21.40 -2.78 -6.49
N ILE A 126 20.55 -3.51 -5.78
CA ILE A 126 19.66 -2.92 -4.79
C ILE A 126 20.31 -3.07 -3.41
N LYS A 127 20.45 -1.95 -2.69
CA LYS A 127 20.88 -1.92 -1.28
C LYS A 127 19.70 -1.59 -0.38
N ILE A 128 19.82 -1.86 0.91
CA ILE A 128 18.85 -1.50 1.95
C ILE A 128 19.53 -0.56 2.93
N LYS A 129 19.05 0.67 3.00
CA LYS A 129 19.59 1.73 3.87
C LYS A 129 18.99 1.69 5.25
N SER A 130 17.68 1.44 5.33
CA SER A 130 16.95 1.40 6.59
C SER A 130 15.72 0.49 6.44
N ALA A 131 15.27 -0.06 7.56
CA ALA A 131 14.09 -0.92 7.62
C ALA A 131 13.42 -0.76 8.99
N TYR A 132 13.14 -1.84 9.73
CA TYR A 132 12.52 -1.74 11.05
C TYR A 132 13.22 -0.73 11.98
N ARG A 133 12.43 0.10 12.65
CA ARG A 133 12.88 1.08 13.65
C ARG A 133 12.00 1.02 14.89
N THR A 134 12.61 1.04 16.07
CA THR A 134 11.88 1.18 17.34
C THR A 134 11.35 2.60 17.52
N GLN A 135 10.39 2.80 18.43
CA GLN A 135 9.85 4.14 18.72
C GLN A 135 10.90 5.04 19.38
N GLU A 136 11.77 4.47 20.21
CA GLU A 136 12.87 5.16 20.88
C GLU A 136 13.88 5.68 19.86
N TYR A 137 14.25 4.85 18.87
CA TYR A 137 15.14 5.29 17.80
C TYR A 137 14.49 6.37 16.92
N GLN A 138 13.19 6.22 16.62
CA GLN A 138 12.46 7.25 15.88
C GLN A 138 12.39 8.57 16.65
N LYS A 139 12.28 8.54 17.98
CA LYS A 139 12.35 9.72 18.84
C LYS A 139 13.70 10.40 18.76
N PHE A 140 14.77 9.65 18.92
CA PHE A 140 16.13 10.18 18.76
C PHE A 140 16.31 10.86 17.38
N LEU A 141 15.89 10.20 16.29
CA LEU A 141 16.00 10.76 14.95
C LEU A 141 15.16 12.03 14.76
N PHE A 142 13.92 12.03 15.26
CA PHE A 142 13.05 13.20 15.15
C PHE A 142 13.62 14.38 15.93
N ASP A 143 14.06 14.18 17.17
CA ASP A 143 14.67 15.22 18.00
C ASP A 143 15.95 15.77 17.35
N TYR A 144 16.77 14.90 16.75
CA TYR A 144 17.94 15.32 15.97
C TYR A 144 17.55 16.21 14.78
N ASN A 145 16.55 15.81 13.99
CA ASN A 145 16.09 16.60 12.84
C ASN A 145 15.48 17.94 13.27
N VAL A 146 14.76 17.99 14.39
CA VAL A 146 14.23 19.24 14.97
C VAL A 146 15.38 20.17 15.33
N LYS A 147 16.44 19.64 15.96
CA LYS A 147 17.63 20.43 16.32
C LYS A 147 18.36 20.97 15.10
N THR A 148 18.45 20.18 14.02
CA THR A 148 19.20 20.54 12.81
C THR A 148 18.44 21.48 11.87
N TYR A 149 17.15 21.23 11.65
CA TYR A 149 16.37 21.90 10.59
C TYR A 149 15.18 22.71 11.11
N GLY A 150 14.92 22.66 12.42
CA GLY A 150 13.71 23.23 13.02
C GLY A 150 12.49 22.32 12.83
N ARG A 151 11.53 22.44 13.75
CA ARG A 151 10.39 21.51 13.84
C ARG A 151 9.55 21.42 12.57
N LYS A 152 9.25 22.58 11.95
CA LYS A 152 8.41 22.63 10.74
C LYS A 152 9.00 21.83 9.59
N VAL A 153 10.33 21.84 9.42
CA VAL A 153 11.02 21.06 8.36
C VAL A 153 11.17 19.60 8.79
N ALA A 154 11.51 19.35 10.05
CA ALA A 154 11.61 17.99 10.57
C ALA A 154 10.30 17.20 10.40
N GLU A 155 9.16 17.86 10.60
CA GLU A 155 7.84 17.25 10.41
C GLU A 155 7.48 16.97 8.94
N THR A 156 8.19 17.48 7.94
CA THR A 156 7.96 17.09 6.52
C THR A 156 8.87 15.96 6.05
N GLN A 157 9.98 15.73 6.75
CA GLN A 157 11.02 14.77 6.36
C GLN A 157 11.12 13.55 7.29
N SER A 158 10.50 13.63 8.46
CA SER A 158 10.52 12.55 9.45
C SER A 158 9.17 12.39 10.09
N ALA A 159 8.79 11.13 10.32
CA ALA A 159 7.67 10.82 11.19
C ALA A 159 8.01 11.22 12.64
N ILE A 160 7.00 11.68 13.37
CA ILE A 160 7.07 11.72 14.83
C ILE A 160 7.03 10.27 15.36
N PRO A 161 7.55 10.01 16.59
CA PRO A 161 7.51 8.68 17.19
C PRO A 161 6.09 8.12 17.23
N GLY A 162 5.93 6.84 16.87
CA GLY A 162 4.61 6.20 16.76
C GLY A 162 3.92 6.42 15.41
N HIS A 163 4.35 7.36 14.58
CA HIS A 163 3.72 7.65 13.28
C HIS A 163 4.57 7.19 12.07
N SER A 164 5.64 6.42 12.31
CA SER A 164 6.53 5.90 11.27
C SER A 164 6.05 4.54 10.78
N GLN A 165 5.94 4.36 9.45
CA GLN A 165 5.68 3.04 8.86
C GLN A 165 6.79 2.01 9.18
N HIS A 166 8.00 2.46 9.49
CA HIS A 166 9.11 1.57 9.89
C HIS A 166 8.84 0.81 11.18
N HIS A 167 7.93 1.30 12.04
CA HIS A 167 7.53 0.57 13.24
C HIS A 167 6.83 -0.76 12.91
N MET A 168 6.25 -0.90 11.72
CA MET A 168 5.59 -2.13 11.28
C MET A 168 6.56 -3.23 10.82
N GLY A 169 7.85 -2.89 10.62
CA GLY A 169 8.85 -3.82 10.10
C GLY A 169 8.63 -4.23 8.63
N THR A 170 7.72 -3.57 7.92
CA THR A 170 7.43 -3.80 6.48
C THR A 170 7.88 -2.64 5.59
N ALA A 171 8.33 -1.52 6.16
CA ALA A 171 8.93 -0.43 5.41
C ALA A 171 10.43 -0.67 5.18
N ILE A 172 10.90 -0.35 3.97
CA ILE A 172 12.30 -0.46 3.55
C ILE A 172 12.67 0.81 2.79
N ASP A 173 13.79 1.41 3.18
CA ASP A 173 14.48 2.44 2.40
C ASP A 173 15.51 1.78 1.49
N PHE A 174 15.25 1.80 0.18
CA PHE A 174 16.10 1.15 -0.82
C PHE A 174 17.17 2.10 -1.38
N ILE A 175 18.27 1.49 -1.82
CA ILE A 175 19.39 2.08 -2.59
C ILE A 175 20.10 3.21 -1.85
N ASN A 176 19.57 4.44 -1.89
CA ASN A 176 20.12 5.64 -1.27
C ASN A 176 18.97 6.59 -0.88
N ILE A 177 19.13 7.30 0.24
CA ILE A 177 18.20 8.35 0.67
C ILE A 177 18.59 9.62 -0.09
N ASP A 178 18.09 9.73 -1.32
CA ASP A 178 18.41 10.82 -2.25
C ASP A 178 17.17 11.16 -3.10
N ASP A 179 16.81 12.44 -3.16
CA ASP A 179 15.68 12.96 -3.92
C ASP A 179 15.87 12.70 -5.44
N ASN A 180 17.12 12.50 -5.91
CA ASN A 180 17.46 12.19 -7.29
C ASN A 180 17.47 10.69 -7.62
N LEU A 181 17.04 9.81 -6.71
CA LEU A 181 17.10 8.36 -6.93
C LEU A 181 16.41 7.92 -8.23
N LEU A 182 15.29 8.54 -8.61
CA LEU A 182 14.59 8.23 -9.87
C LEU A 182 15.35 8.63 -11.15
N ASN A 183 16.48 9.33 -11.03
CA ASN A 183 17.35 9.64 -12.16
C ASN A 183 18.38 8.52 -12.41
N THR A 184 18.61 7.63 -11.45
CA THR A 184 19.55 6.50 -11.60
C THR A 184 18.89 5.30 -12.27
N LYS A 185 19.70 4.38 -12.82
CA LYS A 185 19.17 3.14 -13.42
C LYS A 185 18.50 2.24 -12.37
N GLU A 186 19.05 2.21 -11.15
CA GLU A 186 18.54 1.40 -10.05
C GLU A 186 17.19 1.93 -9.56
N GLY A 187 17.06 3.26 -9.39
CA GLY A 187 15.81 3.87 -8.93
C GLY A 187 14.68 3.75 -9.96
N LYS A 188 14.96 3.93 -11.26
CA LYS A 188 13.97 3.73 -12.33
C LYS A 188 13.46 2.30 -12.36
N TRP A 189 14.37 1.33 -12.37
CA TRP A 189 13.98 -0.08 -12.37
C TRP A 189 13.19 -0.45 -11.13
N LEU A 190 13.60 0.02 -9.95
CA LEU A 190 12.88 -0.24 -8.72
C LEU A 190 11.46 0.34 -8.81
N TYR A 191 11.30 1.60 -9.22
CA TYR A 191 10.00 2.24 -9.39
C TYR A 191 9.07 1.48 -10.36
N GLU A 192 9.60 0.99 -11.48
CA GLU A 192 8.84 0.25 -12.49
C GLU A 192 8.45 -1.17 -12.02
N ASN A 193 9.27 -1.80 -11.17
CA ASN A 193 9.17 -3.23 -10.86
C ASN A 193 8.73 -3.55 -9.43
N SER A 194 8.80 -2.61 -8.48
CA SER A 194 8.62 -2.88 -7.04
C SER A 194 7.26 -3.53 -6.72
N LEU A 195 6.19 -3.09 -7.39
CA LEU A 195 4.83 -3.56 -7.17
C LEU A 195 4.66 -5.06 -7.43
N LYS A 196 5.43 -5.63 -8.38
CA LYS A 196 5.43 -7.06 -8.71
C LYS A 196 5.83 -7.94 -7.52
N TYR A 197 6.61 -7.37 -6.59
CA TYR A 197 7.09 -8.03 -5.38
C TYR A 197 6.43 -7.44 -4.13
N GLY A 198 5.32 -6.70 -4.29
CA GLY A 198 4.55 -6.21 -3.14
C GLY A 198 5.11 -4.96 -2.46
N PHE A 199 6.11 -4.29 -3.02
CA PHE A 199 6.66 -3.05 -2.48
C PHE A 199 6.02 -1.83 -3.15
N SER A 200 5.29 -1.05 -2.37
CA SER A 200 4.56 0.14 -2.79
C SER A 200 5.25 1.40 -2.28
N ILE A 201 5.45 2.39 -3.15
CA ILE A 201 5.99 3.70 -2.74
C ILE A 201 4.98 4.42 -1.84
N SER A 202 5.39 4.84 -0.65
CA SER A 202 4.47 5.48 0.29
C SER A 202 4.31 6.98 0.06
N TYR A 203 5.37 7.65 -0.40
CA TYR A 203 5.41 9.10 -0.57
C TYR A 203 5.79 9.49 -2.00
N PRO A 204 4.87 9.31 -2.98
CA PRO A 204 5.12 9.67 -4.37
C PRO A 204 5.13 11.19 -4.59
N LYS A 205 5.93 11.65 -5.56
CA LYS A 205 5.99 13.04 -5.99
C LYS A 205 4.61 13.55 -6.46
N GLY A 206 4.25 14.77 -6.06
CA GLY A 206 2.97 15.40 -6.41
C GLY A 206 1.81 15.09 -5.46
N PHE A 207 2.05 14.29 -4.40
CA PHE A 207 1.06 13.93 -3.39
C PHE A 207 1.50 14.35 -1.98
N GLU A 208 2.39 15.34 -1.88
CA GLU A 208 2.94 15.82 -0.61
C GLU A 208 1.85 16.42 0.29
N THR A 209 0.85 17.11 -0.30
CA THR A 209 -0.29 17.64 0.44
C THR A 209 -1.20 16.55 1.02
N GLU A 210 -1.37 15.43 0.32
CA GLU A 210 -2.22 14.32 0.77
C GLU A 210 -1.49 13.47 1.82
N THR A 211 -0.21 13.18 1.60
CA THR A 211 0.59 12.29 2.48
C THR A 211 1.18 13.02 3.69
N GLY A 212 1.43 14.33 3.57
CA GLY A 212 2.10 15.15 4.59
C GLY A 212 3.62 14.95 4.65
N TYR A 213 4.21 14.23 3.71
CA TYR A 213 5.65 14.04 3.57
C TYR A 213 6.13 14.61 2.24
N LYS A 214 7.41 15.01 2.18
CA LYS A 214 8.03 15.26 0.87
C LYS A 214 8.07 13.97 0.05
N ALA A 215 8.32 14.08 -1.26
CA ALA A 215 8.54 12.91 -2.08
C ALA A 215 9.75 12.10 -1.58
N GLU A 216 9.59 10.79 -1.40
CA GLU A 216 10.63 9.88 -0.94
C GLU A 216 10.74 8.70 -1.91
N PRO A 217 11.49 8.83 -3.02
CA PRO A 217 11.63 7.78 -4.02
C PRO A 217 12.31 6.51 -3.50
N TRP A 218 12.89 6.53 -2.29
CA TRP A 218 13.53 5.39 -1.65
C TRP A 218 12.62 4.62 -0.69
N HIS A 219 11.52 5.21 -0.22
CA HIS A 219 10.70 4.65 0.88
C HIS A 219 9.56 3.79 0.32
N TYR A 220 9.65 2.47 0.56
CA TYR A 220 8.65 1.51 0.12
C TYR A 220 8.07 0.73 1.29
N LEU A 221 6.75 0.57 1.30
CA LEU A 221 6.04 -0.30 2.22
C LEU A 221 5.70 -1.62 1.51
N TYR A 222 6.03 -2.74 2.15
CA TYR A 222 5.55 -4.05 1.71
C TYR A 222 4.09 -4.25 2.10
N ILE A 223 3.23 -4.38 1.09
CA ILE A 223 1.80 -4.67 1.23
C ILE A 223 1.39 -5.98 0.53
N GLY A 224 2.34 -6.66 -0.11
CA GLY A 224 2.12 -7.90 -0.86
C GLY A 224 1.80 -7.67 -2.35
N PRO A 225 2.13 -8.60 -3.26
CA PRO A 225 1.96 -8.41 -4.70
C PRO A 225 0.51 -8.20 -5.15
N LYS A 226 -0.44 -8.93 -4.56
CA LYS A 226 -1.87 -8.82 -4.91
C LYS A 226 -2.45 -7.46 -4.47
N PRO A 227 -2.22 -6.98 -3.24
CA PRO A 227 -2.61 -5.60 -2.87
C PRO A 227 -1.96 -4.52 -3.74
N CYS A 228 -0.70 -4.67 -4.14
CA CYS A 228 -0.07 -3.76 -5.11
C CYS A 228 -0.78 -3.73 -6.48
N PHE A 229 -1.24 -4.87 -6.98
CA PHE A 229 -2.05 -4.92 -8.20
C PHE A 229 -3.38 -4.18 -8.04
N ILE A 230 -4.06 -4.37 -6.90
CA ILE A 230 -5.32 -3.70 -6.56
C ILE A 230 -5.10 -2.18 -6.43
N GLN A 231 -4.04 -1.76 -5.74
CA GLN A 231 -3.60 -0.36 -5.64
C GLN A 231 -3.46 0.27 -7.03
N LYS A 232 -2.73 -0.41 -7.93
CA LYS A 232 -2.51 0.07 -9.29
C LYS A 232 -3.82 0.19 -10.08
N LYS A 233 -4.69 -0.83 -10.00
CA LYS A 233 -5.93 -0.90 -10.78
C LYS A 233 -7.00 0.09 -10.31
N TYR A 234 -7.19 0.24 -9.00
CA TYR A 234 -8.35 0.92 -8.43
C TYR A 234 -8.03 2.27 -7.78
N PHE A 235 -6.76 2.56 -7.50
CA PHE A 235 -6.35 3.71 -6.70
C PHE A 235 -5.25 4.54 -7.37
N ASN A 236 -5.16 4.50 -8.70
CA ASN A 236 -4.15 5.24 -9.48
C ASN A 236 -2.71 4.98 -9.00
N ASN A 237 -2.44 3.76 -8.51
CA ASN A 237 -1.17 3.39 -7.91
C ASN A 237 -0.79 4.16 -6.63
N LEU A 238 -1.76 4.72 -5.90
CA LEU A 238 -1.55 5.48 -4.68
C LEU A 238 -1.88 4.64 -3.44
N GLN A 239 -0.85 4.35 -2.63
CA GLN A 239 -0.97 3.53 -1.43
C GLN A 239 -1.94 4.12 -0.40
N HIS A 240 -1.82 5.42 -0.12
CA HIS A 240 -2.63 6.09 0.90
C HIS A 240 -4.12 6.02 0.55
N LYS A 241 -4.49 6.13 -0.73
CA LYS A 241 -5.89 6.01 -1.18
C LYS A 241 -6.45 4.60 -0.98
N LEU A 242 -5.66 3.56 -1.28
CA LEU A 242 -6.05 2.17 -0.97
C LEU A 242 -6.26 2.00 0.54
N PHE A 243 -5.34 2.50 1.35
CA PHE A 243 -5.37 2.32 2.80
C PHE A 243 -6.56 3.05 3.44
N GLU A 244 -6.82 4.29 3.03
CA GLU A 244 -7.98 5.07 3.46
C GLU A 244 -9.28 4.37 3.05
N PHE A 245 -9.41 3.98 1.78
CA PHE A 245 -10.58 3.25 1.28
C PHE A 245 -10.83 1.97 2.08
N TRP A 246 -9.79 1.16 2.26
CA TRP A 246 -9.92 -0.11 2.96
C TRP A 246 -10.30 0.12 4.44
N ASN A 247 -9.58 0.97 5.16
CA ASN A 247 -9.82 1.15 6.60
C ASN A 247 -11.17 1.81 6.91
N GLN A 248 -11.71 2.61 5.99
CA GLN A 248 -13.06 3.17 6.13
C GLN A 248 -14.18 2.13 5.89
N ASN A 249 -13.91 1.09 5.09
CA ASN A 249 -14.96 0.21 4.55
C ASN A 249 -14.79 -1.29 4.86
N LYS A 250 -13.67 -1.70 5.46
CA LYS A 250 -13.26 -3.12 5.59
C LYS A 250 -14.32 -4.03 6.21
N THR A 251 -15.05 -3.58 7.22
CA THR A 251 -16.10 -4.39 7.85
C THR A 251 -17.19 -4.79 6.85
N ASN A 252 -17.68 -3.84 6.05
CA ASN A 252 -18.69 -4.12 5.02
C ASN A 252 -18.09 -4.92 3.86
N LEU A 253 -16.89 -4.56 3.42
CA LEU A 253 -16.23 -5.25 2.30
C LEU A 253 -15.93 -6.71 2.62
N ILE A 254 -15.44 -7.03 3.83
CA ILE A 254 -15.18 -8.41 4.26
C ILE A 254 -16.47 -9.23 4.22
N ASN A 255 -17.57 -8.71 4.80
CA ASN A 255 -18.86 -9.40 4.79
C ASN A 255 -19.36 -9.66 3.35
N LEU A 256 -19.21 -8.68 2.45
CA LEU A 256 -19.60 -8.83 1.05
C LEU A 256 -18.71 -9.85 0.30
N ILE A 257 -17.40 -9.82 0.55
CA ILE A 257 -16.44 -10.77 -0.03
C ILE A 257 -16.77 -12.20 0.43
N GLU A 258 -17.03 -12.42 1.71
CA GLU A 258 -17.39 -13.74 2.24
C GLU A 258 -18.68 -14.28 1.63
N LYS A 259 -19.64 -13.40 1.35
CA LYS A 259 -20.92 -13.78 0.77
C LYS A 259 -20.86 -14.07 -0.74
N TYR A 260 -20.03 -13.35 -1.49
CA TYR A 260 -20.12 -13.33 -2.96
C TYR A 260 -18.83 -13.68 -3.72
N ALA A 261 -17.68 -13.73 -3.05
CA ALA A 261 -16.37 -13.95 -3.68
C ALA A 261 -15.70 -15.27 -3.28
N ASN A 262 -16.46 -16.22 -2.72
CA ASN A 262 -16.04 -17.58 -2.47
C ASN A 262 -16.34 -18.51 -3.64
#